data_AF-A2GLT7-F1
#
_entry.id   AF-A2GLT7-F1
#
_cell.length_a   1.000
_cell.length_b   1.000
_cell.length_c   1.000
_cell.angle_alpha   90.00
_cell.angle_beta   90.00
_cell.angle_gamma   90.00
#
_symmetry.space_group_name_H-M   'P 1'
#
loop_
_entity.id
_entity.type
_entity.pdbx_description
1 polymer ?
#
loop_
_entity_poly.entity_id
_entity_poly.type
_entity_poly.pdbx_seq_one_letter_code
_entity_poly.pdbx_strand_id
1 'polypeptide(L)'
;MSERVQRFFDQLSAQDELISVGQAMRVHHIVFDDELSKEHEETVLAMFIMKWYEKHRDVEVSYAQLVDEFRTYRHKVDELLEKRRMKE
;
A
#
# COMPACT_ATOMS: atom_id res chain seq x y z
N MET A 1 -0.35 9.14 8.70
CA MET A 1 -1.22 8.20 7.97
C MET A 1 -2.47 8.95 7.58
N SER A 2 -2.65 9.20 6.28
CA SER A 2 -3.83 9.88 5.75
C SER A 2 -5.10 9.09 6.06
N GLU A 3 -6.23 9.79 6.15
CA GLU A 3 -7.52 9.16 6.44
C GLU A 3 -7.90 8.12 5.37
N ARG A 4 -7.55 8.37 4.11
CA ARG A 4 -7.80 7.42 3.01
C ARG A 4 -6.92 6.18 3.12
N VAL A 5 -5.64 6.33 3.47
CA VAL A 5 -4.75 5.18 3.73
C VAL A 5 -5.27 4.36 4.91
N GLN A 6 -5.73 5.00 6.00
CA GLN A 6 -6.35 4.29 7.11
C GLN A 6 -7.60 3.53 6.66
N ARG A 7 -8.49 4.17 5.90
CA ARG A 7 -9.70 3.56 5.36
C ARG A 7 -9.43 2.34 4.47
N PHE A 8 -8.34 2.37 3.70
CA PHE A 8 -7.90 1.22 2.90
C PHE A 8 -7.61 -0.01 3.79
N PHE A 9 -6.87 0.18 4.88
CA PHE A 9 -6.56 -0.90 5.81
C PHE A 9 -7.79 -1.37 6.59
N ASP A 10 -8.66 -0.45 7.00
CA ASP A 10 -9.91 -0.79 7.69
C ASP A 10 -10.81 -1.67 6.81
N GLN A 11 -10.95 -1.34 5.52
CA GLN A 11 -11.74 -2.15 4.59
C GLN A 11 -11.13 -3.53 4.30
N LEU A 12 -9.80 -3.63 4.26
CA LEU A 12 -9.13 -4.93 4.08
C LEU A 12 -9.25 -5.82 5.32
N SER A 13 -9.07 -5.25 6.51
CA SER A 13 -9.16 -6.00 7.76
C SER A 13 -10.57 -6.50 8.09
N ALA A 14 -11.61 -5.83 7.57
CA ALA A 14 -12.99 -6.22 7.76
C ALA A 14 -13.38 -7.54 7.04
N GLN A 15 -12.55 -8.05 6.13
CA GLN A 15 -12.91 -9.22 5.30
C GLN A 15 -12.62 -10.57 5.96
N ASP A 16 -11.98 -10.62 7.14
CA ASP A 16 -11.65 -11.83 7.95
C ASP A 16 -11.15 -13.06 7.15
N GLU A 17 -10.47 -12.80 6.02
CA GLU A 17 -10.00 -13.79 5.05
C GLU A 17 -8.58 -13.45 4.58
N LEU A 18 -7.94 -14.39 3.87
CA LEU A 18 -6.70 -14.11 3.17
C LEU A 18 -6.92 -13.04 2.09
N ILE A 19 -5.92 -12.18 1.90
CA ILE A 19 -5.96 -11.06 0.98
C ILE A 19 -5.24 -11.44 -0.30
N SER A 20 -6.01 -11.52 -1.39
CA SER A 20 -5.52 -11.56 -2.75
C SER A 20 -5.17 -10.15 -3.25
N VAL A 21 -4.31 -10.07 -4.28
CA VAL A 21 -4.05 -8.78 -4.92
C VAL A 21 -5.29 -8.20 -5.57
N GLY A 22 -6.17 -9.04 -6.10
CA GLY A 22 -7.47 -8.60 -6.65
C GLY A 22 -8.31 -7.86 -5.60
N GLN A 23 -8.34 -8.34 -4.35
CA GLN A 23 -9.03 -7.63 -3.26
C GLN A 23 -8.38 -6.29 -2.94
N ALA A 24 -7.04 -6.26 -2.76
CA ALA A 24 -6.33 -5.01 -2.47
C ALA A 24 -6.52 -3.97 -3.58
N MET A 25 -6.47 -4.37 -4.85
CA MET A 25 -6.74 -3.49 -5.98
C MET A 25 -8.17 -2.96 -5.96
N ARG A 26 -9.18 -3.80 -5.70
CA ARG A 26 -10.56 -3.34 -5.59
C ARG A 26 -10.74 -2.32 -4.47
N VAL A 27 -10.22 -2.61 -3.26
CA VAL A 27 -10.29 -1.67 -2.13
C VAL A 27 -9.56 -0.37 -2.44
N HIS A 28 -8.40 -0.46 -3.11
CA HIS A 28 -7.69 0.73 -3.58
C HIS A 28 -8.55 1.57 -4.51
N HIS A 29 -9.18 0.98 -5.53
CA HIS A 29 -10.05 1.75 -6.44
C HIS A 29 -11.27 2.34 -5.69
N ILE A 30 -11.87 1.63 -4.74
CA ILE A 30 -13.01 2.14 -3.93
C ILE A 30 -12.60 3.34 -3.08
N VAL A 31 -11.39 3.35 -2.52
CA VAL A 31 -10.92 4.41 -1.62
C VAL A 31 -10.32 5.59 -2.39
N PHE A 32 -9.64 5.30 -3.50
CA PHE A 32 -8.84 6.29 -4.24
C PHE A 32 -9.49 6.80 -5.53
N ASP A 33 -10.53 6.14 -6.04
CA ASP A 33 -11.36 6.54 -7.20
C ASP A 33 -10.54 6.95 -8.44
N ASP A 34 -9.43 6.24 -8.69
CA ASP A 34 -8.45 6.51 -9.75
C ASP A 34 -7.82 7.92 -9.74
N GLU A 35 -8.01 8.69 -8.68
CA GLU A 35 -7.36 9.98 -8.51
C GLU A 35 -5.88 9.82 -8.15
N LEU A 36 -5.01 10.42 -8.97
CA LEU A 36 -3.61 10.61 -8.62
C LEU A 36 -3.50 11.59 -7.46
N SER A 37 -3.34 11.05 -6.25
CA SER A 37 -3.12 11.85 -5.06
C SER A 37 -1.78 12.57 -5.10
N LYS A 38 -1.76 13.81 -4.63
CA LYS A 38 -0.52 14.55 -4.35
C LYS A 38 0.01 14.26 -2.95
N GLU A 39 -0.74 13.53 -2.13
CA GLU A 39 -0.29 13.13 -0.81
C GLU A 39 0.78 12.06 -0.91
N HIS A 40 1.87 12.27 -0.17
CA HIS A 40 3.01 11.39 -0.17
C HIS A 40 2.64 9.97 0.27
N GLU A 41 1.87 9.82 1.35
CA GLU A 41 1.49 8.51 1.88
C GLU A 41 0.60 7.72 0.91
N GLU A 42 -0.30 8.39 0.19
CA GLU A 42 -1.17 7.78 -0.82
C GLU A 42 -0.38 7.32 -2.04
N THR A 43 0.59 8.14 -2.48
CA THR A 43 1.52 7.76 -3.54
C THR A 43 2.35 6.53 -3.16
N VAL A 44 2.86 6.49 -1.93
CA VAL A 44 3.63 5.34 -1.42
C VAL A 44 2.77 4.08 -1.41
N LEU A 45 1.50 4.17 -0.98
CA LEU A 45 0.57 3.04 -1.00
C LEU A 45 0.29 2.56 -2.43
N ALA A 46 0.02 3.46 -3.38
CA ALA A 46 -0.23 3.09 -4.76
C ALA A 46 0.98 2.36 -5.38
N MET A 47 2.19 2.87 -5.16
CA MET A 47 3.42 2.21 -5.61
C MET A 47 3.65 0.86 -4.93
N PHE A 48 3.35 0.77 -3.63
CA PHE A 48 3.42 -0.49 -2.89
C PHE A 48 2.49 -1.53 -3.53
N ILE A 49 1.23 -1.21 -3.79
CA ILE A 49 0.25 -2.15 -4.35
C ILE A 49 0.69 -2.65 -5.72
N MET A 50 1.22 -1.78 -6.59
CA MET A 50 1.75 -2.22 -7.89
C MET A 50 2.91 -3.20 -7.74
N LYS A 51 3.84 -2.93 -6.83
CA LYS A 51 4.98 -3.81 -6.59
C LYS A 51 4.58 -5.11 -5.88
N TRP A 52 3.59 -5.00 -5.00
CA TRP A 52 3.00 -6.11 -4.28
C TRP A 52 2.25 -7.03 -5.24
N TYR A 53 1.57 -6.48 -6.26
CA TYR A 53 0.97 -7.22 -7.37
C TYR A 53 1.97 -8.09 -8.11
N GLU A 54 3.12 -7.54 -8.48
CA GLU A 54 4.16 -8.30 -9.20
C GLU A 54 4.66 -9.49 -8.39
N LYS A 55 4.75 -9.34 -7.06
CA LYS A 55 5.28 -10.38 -6.16
C LYS A 55 4.24 -11.42 -5.76
N HIS A 56 2.98 -11.03 -5.61
CA HIS A 56 1.93 -11.86 -5.00
C HIS A 56 0.75 -12.13 -5.93
N ARG A 57 0.94 -12.01 -7.25
CA ARG A 57 -0.12 -12.13 -8.27
C ARG A 57 -1.02 -13.37 -8.08
N ASP A 58 -0.41 -14.50 -7.73
CA ASP A 58 -1.05 -15.82 -7.70
C ASP A 58 -1.16 -16.40 -6.28
N VAL A 59 -0.95 -15.59 -5.24
CA VAL A 59 -1.04 -16.03 -3.85
C VAL A 59 -1.90 -15.10 -3.02
N GLU A 60 -2.46 -15.63 -1.94
CA GLU A 60 -3.18 -14.86 -0.93
C GLU A 60 -2.32 -14.79 0.33
N VAL A 61 -2.33 -13.64 1.01
CA VAL A 61 -1.53 -13.40 2.21
C VAL A 61 -2.41 -12.98 3.37
N SER A 62 -1.95 -13.18 4.61
CA SER A 62 -2.65 -12.64 5.77
C SER A 62 -2.59 -11.11 5.80
N TYR A 63 -3.58 -10.48 6.43
CA TYR A 63 -3.57 -9.04 6.70
C TYR A 63 -2.29 -8.58 7.41
N ALA A 64 -1.83 -9.35 8.40
CA ALA A 64 -0.59 -9.06 9.11
C ALA A 64 0.64 -9.03 8.19
N GLN A 65 0.73 -9.97 7.24
CA GLN A 65 1.82 -9.99 6.27
C GLN A 65 1.76 -8.78 5.33
N LEU A 66 0.57 -8.41 4.83
CA LEU A 66 0.41 -7.23 3.99
C LEU A 66 0.85 -5.95 4.71
N VAL A 67 0.46 -5.78 5.98
CA VAL A 67 0.82 -4.61 6.79
C VAL A 67 2.34 -4.55 7.04
N ASP A 68 2.97 -5.68 7.32
CA ASP A 68 4.42 -5.75 7.53
C ASP A 68 5.21 -5.42 6.25
N GLU A 69 4.76 -5.96 5.11
CA GLU A 69 5.34 -5.66 3.80
C GLU A 69 5.18 -4.18 3.42
N PHE A 70 4.01 -3.58 3.70
CA PHE A 70 3.79 -2.15 3.48
C PHE A 70 4.69 -1.28 4.37
N ARG A 71 4.80 -1.59 5.66
CA ARG A 71 5.68 -0.87 6.60
C ARG A 71 7.12 -0.93 6.13
N THR A 72 7.59 -2.11 5.73
CA THR A 72 8.93 -2.31 5.19
C THR A 72 9.16 -1.51 3.91
N TYR A 73 8.19 -1.50 3.01
CA TYR A 73 8.26 -0.73 1.76
C TYR A 73 8.34 0.78 2.03
N ARG A 74 7.45 1.31 2.87
CA ARG A 74 7.42 2.72 3.25
C ARG A 74 8.75 3.17 3.85
N HIS A 75 9.29 2.41 4.80
CA HIS A 75 10.57 2.75 5.43
C HIS A 75 11.71 2.86 4.40
N LYS A 76 11.77 1.94 3.42
CA LYS A 76 12.75 2.00 2.33
C LYS A 76 12.58 3.22 1.44
N VAL A 77 11.34 3.63 1.15
CA VAL A 77 11.09 4.86 0.36
C VAL A 77 11.54 6.09 1.13
N ASP A 78 11.21 6.17 2.43
CA ASP A 78 11.61 7.27 3.30
C ASP A 78 13.14 7.40 3.36
N GLU A 79 13.86 6.30 3.56
CA GLU A 79 15.34 6.27 3.55
C GLU A 79 15.94 6.74 2.20
N LEU A 80 15.34 6.34 1.08
CA LEU A 80 15.81 6.73 -0.25
C LEU A 80 15.62 8.24 -0.49
N LEU A 81 14.51 8.80 -0.02
CA LEU A 81 14.23 10.23 -0.12
C LEU A 81 15.18 11.05 0.75
N GLU A 82 15.46 10.59 1.97
CA GLU A 82 16.42 11.23 2.86
C GLU A 82 17.83 11.24 2.26
N LYS A 83 18.27 10.10 1.70
CA LYS A 83 19.56 9.99 0.98
C LYS A 83 19.64 10.90 -0.24
N ARG A 84 18.52 11.17 -0.93
CA ARG A 84 18.50 12.10 -2.07
C ARG A 84 18.66 13.54 -1.59
N ARG A 85 17.95 13.95 -0.54
CA ARG A 85 18.03 15.31 0.04
C ARG A 85 19.41 15.66 0.58
N MET A 86 20.15 14.69 1.13
CA MET A 86 21.53 14.93 1.61
C MET A 86 22.56 15.09 0.49
N LYS A 87 22.19 14.80 -0.76
CA LYS A 87 23.08 14.91 -1.94
C LYS A 87 22.79 16.14 -2.80
N GLU A 88 21.69 16.85 -2.53
CA GLU A 88 21.29 18.11 -3.16
C GLU A 88 21.77 19.30 -2.33
#